data_AF-A0A4R1GE90-F1
#
_entry.id   AF-A0A4R1GE90-F1
#
_cell.length_a   1.000
_cell.length_b   1.000
_cell.length_c   1.000
_cell.angle_alpha   90.00
_cell.angle_beta   90.00
_cell.angle_gamma   90.00
#
_symmetry.space_group_name_H-M   'P 1'
#
loop_
_entity.id
_entity.type
_entity.pdbx_description
1 polymer ?
#
loop_
_entity_poly.entity_id
_entity_poly.type
_entity_poly.pdbx_seq_one_letter_code
_entity_poly.pdbx_strand_id
1 'polypeptide(L)'
;MRSFVFGLLSLFLAVSLFSCGKEGKVDYKRELGAVAKFHHRDHKAFIDEHGCIPCHKMNVEMKWADIEAAEKGSKKLIMPSKVTCHYCHNNPEKTPAPNAPTKCYICHFNMKEIEPADHKTGNWLKDHRFAYYGEPKRCDECHRQRFCIDCHSRRDVIKHKVHPRNYEYTHSIEAAADPAKCSRCHRVGFCMECHTKGTWAR
;
A
#
# COMPACT_ATOMS: atom_id res chain seq x y z
N MET A 1 -7.39 80.72 -30.20
CA MET A 1 -7.84 81.10 -28.85
C MET A 1 -8.81 80.04 -28.33
N ARG A 2 -8.62 79.61 -27.07
CA ARG A 2 -9.51 78.81 -26.20
C ARG A 2 -9.67 77.30 -26.47
N SER A 3 -8.78 76.58 -25.80
CA SER A 3 -8.94 75.47 -24.85
C SER A 3 -10.32 74.83 -24.55
N PHE A 4 -10.18 73.58 -24.07
CA PHE A 4 -11.07 72.69 -23.28
C PHE A 4 -11.72 71.52 -24.07
N VAL A 5 -11.65 70.25 -23.67
CA VAL A 5 -10.89 69.54 -22.62
C VAL A 5 -11.05 68.01 -22.82
N PHE A 6 -10.01 67.26 -22.43
CA PHE A 6 -9.90 65.84 -22.04
C PHE A 6 -10.54 64.71 -22.85
N GLY A 7 -9.64 63.76 -23.19
CA GLY A 7 -9.87 62.35 -22.90
C GLY A 7 -9.98 61.49 -24.14
N LEU A 8 -9.01 60.58 -24.33
CA LEU A 8 -9.22 59.14 -24.59
C LEU A 8 -7.97 58.47 -25.19
N LEU A 9 -7.79 57.23 -24.74
CA LEU A 9 -7.05 56.11 -25.33
C LEU A 9 -5.51 56.11 -25.33
N SER A 10 -4.97 55.26 -24.45
CA SER A 10 -3.98 54.21 -24.79
C SER A 10 -3.93 53.24 -23.60
N LEU A 11 -4.87 52.30 -23.48
CA LEU A 11 -4.76 50.93 -23.99
C LEU A 11 -3.50 50.19 -23.49
N PHE A 12 -3.43 49.89 -22.19
CA PHE A 12 -2.63 48.77 -21.70
C PHE A 12 -3.58 47.63 -21.33
N LEU A 13 -3.78 46.73 -22.29
CA LEU A 13 -4.39 45.42 -22.06
C LEU A 13 -3.39 44.61 -21.21
N ALA A 14 -3.51 44.70 -19.89
CA ALA A 14 -2.82 43.78 -18.99
C ALA A 14 -3.47 42.40 -19.17
N VAL A 15 -2.83 41.58 -20.00
CA VAL A 15 -3.12 40.17 -20.22
C VAL A 15 -3.28 39.51 -18.85
N SER A 16 -4.47 38.98 -18.61
CA SER A 16 -4.83 38.21 -17.43
C SER A 16 -3.93 36.99 -17.40
N LEU A 17 -2.85 37.05 -16.62
CA LEU A 17 -2.06 35.87 -16.29
C LEU A 17 -3.00 34.88 -15.62
N PHE A 18 -3.24 33.79 -16.34
CA PHE A 18 -3.93 32.59 -15.88
C PHE A 18 -3.57 32.33 -14.42
N SER A 19 -4.58 32.45 -13.56
CA SER A 19 -4.53 31.91 -12.20
C SER A 19 -4.47 30.39 -12.34
N CYS A 20 -3.26 29.85 -12.45
CA CYS A 20 -3.03 28.43 -12.29
C CYS A 20 -3.39 28.14 -10.83
N GLY A 21 -4.54 27.49 -10.63
CA GLY A 21 -5.11 27.22 -9.33
C GLY A 21 -4.07 26.59 -8.41
N LYS A 22 -4.04 27.05 -7.16
CA LYS A 22 -3.21 26.49 -6.08
C LYS A 22 -3.31 24.97 -6.13
N GLU A 23 -2.20 24.30 -6.42
CA GLU A 23 -2.09 22.85 -6.29
C GLU A 23 -2.51 22.49 -4.86
N GLY A 24 -3.68 21.87 -4.73
CA GLY A 24 -4.14 21.37 -3.44
C GLY A 24 -3.12 20.34 -2.94
N LYS A 25 -2.74 20.41 -1.66
CA LYS A 25 -1.92 19.38 -1.04
C LYS A 25 -2.57 18.02 -1.26
N VAL A 26 -1.92 17.15 -2.02
CA VAL A 26 -2.34 15.76 -2.23
C VAL A 26 -2.25 15.03 -0.89
N ASP A 27 -3.39 14.58 -0.37
CA ASP A 27 -3.42 13.67 0.77
C ASP A 27 -3.18 12.25 0.26
N TYR A 28 -1.90 11.88 0.18
CA TYR A 28 -1.49 10.57 -0.30
C TYR A 28 -2.12 9.41 0.48
N LYS A 29 -2.44 9.56 1.77
CA LYS A 29 -3.13 8.48 2.52
C LYS A 29 -4.55 8.28 2.03
N ARG A 30 -5.25 9.38 1.72
CA ARG A 30 -6.60 9.33 1.17
C ARG A 30 -6.62 8.82 -0.26
N GLU A 31 -5.62 9.18 -1.07
CA GLU A 31 -5.54 8.79 -2.49
C GLU A 31 -4.99 7.39 -2.73
N LEU A 32 -4.21 6.84 -1.79
CA LEU A 32 -3.70 5.46 -1.85
C LEU A 32 -4.57 4.47 -1.06
N GLY A 33 -5.51 4.97 -0.27
CA GLY A 33 -6.42 4.15 0.53
C GLY A 33 -7.44 3.39 -0.33
N ALA A 34 -7.93 2.25 0.19
CA ALA A 34 -8.82 1.34 -0.53
C ALA A 34 -10.09 1.99 -1.11
N VAL A 35 -10.60 3.03 -0.46
CA VAL A 35 -11.79 3.77 -0.90
C VAL A 35 -11.56 4.63 -2.14
N ALA A 36 -10.30 4.96 -2.48
CA ALA A 36 -9.96 5.83 -3.63
C ALA A 36 -10.25 5.17 -4.98
N LYS A 37 -10.34 3.84 -5.02
CA LYS A 37 -10.55 3.05 -6.25
C LYS A 37 -11.94 2.47 -6.35
N PHE A 38 -12.79 2.71 -5.36
CA PHE A 38 -14.18 2.33 -5.47
C PHE A 38 -14.87 3.17 -6.55
N HIS A 39 -15.48 2.49 -7.52
CA HIS A 39 -16.38 3.11 -8.47
C HIS A 39 -17.72 2.36 -8.51
N HIS A 40 -18.82 3.10 -8.40
CA HIS A 40 -20.17 2.56 -8.58
C HIS A 40 -20.34 1.87 -9.94
N ARG A 41 -19.60 2.31 -10.98
CA ARG A 41 -19.64 1.68 -12.31
C ARG A 41 -19.23 0.21 -12.28
N ASP A 42 -18.23 -0.13 -11.45
CA ASP A 42 -17.68 -1.49 -11.36
C ASP A 42 -18.61 -2.41 -10.56
N HIS A 43 -19.52 -1.81 -9.77
CA HIS A 43 -20.52 -2.50 -8.96
C HIS A 43 -21.93 -2.37 -9.52
N LYS A 44 -22.09 -1.81 -10.73
CA LYS A 44 -23.38 -1.41 -11.28
C LYS A 44 -24.37 -2.57 -11.32
N ALA A 45 -23.96 -3.73 -11.82
CA ALA A 45 -24.84 -4.91 -11.91
C ALA A 45 -25.38 -5.32 -10.53
N PHE A 46 -24.51 -5.34 -9.50
CA PHE A 46 -24.92 -5.65 -8.14
C PHE A 46 -25.86 -4.58 -7.55
N ILE A 47 -25.58 -3.30 -7.83
CA ILE A 47 -26.41 -2.17 -7.37
C ILE A 47 -27.78 -2.19 -8.06
N ASP A 48 -27.83 -2.50 -9.36
CA ASP A 48 -29.08 -2.60 -10.10
C ASP A 48 -29.97 -3.73 -9.55
N GLU A 49 -29.36 -4.82 -9.09
CA GLU A 49 -30.08 -5.99 -8.54
C GLU A 49 -30.49 -5.83 -7.07
N HIS A 50 -29.61 -5.29 -6.22
CA HIS A 50 -29.80 -5.27 -4.76
C HIS A 50 -30.03 -3.87 -4.17
N GLY A 51 -29.95 -2.82 -4.99
CA GLY A 51 -30.10 -1.43 -4.57
C GLY A 51 -28.91 -0.89 -3.77
N CYS A 52 -29.12 0.27 -3.14
CA CYS A 52 -28.07 1.01 -2.44
C CYS A 52 -27.85 0.53 -0.99
N ILE A 53 -28.87 -0.05 -0.38
CA ILE A 53 -28.93 -0.39 1.06
C ILE A 53 -27.85 -1.39 1.51
N PRO A 54 -27.44 -2.40 0.71
CA PRO A 54 -26.36 -3.30 1.09
C PRO A 54 -25.04 -2.60 1.42
N CYS A 55 -24.80 -1.43 0.82
CA CYS A 55 -23.61 -0.64 1.07
C CYS A 55 -23.88 0.58 1.96
N HIS A 56 -25.01 1.26 1.76
CA HIS A 56 -25.37 2.48 2.47
C HIS A 56 -26.52 2.19 3.44
N LYS A 57 -26.23 2.18 4.75
CA LYS A 57 -27.26 1.95 5.77
C LYS A 57 -28.14 3.19 5.95
N MET A 58 -29.03 3.46 5.01
CA MET A 58 -29.86 4.68 4.99
C MET A 58 -31.10 4.62 5.90
N ASN A 59 -31.32 3.50 6.60
CA ASN A 59 -32.44 3.34 7.53
C ASN A 59 -32.11 3.91 8.92
N VAL A 60 -31.92 5.22 8.99
CA VAL A 60 -31.69 5.95 10.25
C VAL A 60 -32.65 7.11 10.36
N GLU A 61 -33.19 7.30 11.56
CA GLU A 61 -34.05 8.41 11.89
C GLU A 61 -33.24 9.73 11.78
N MET A 62 -33.73 10.70 11.00
CA MET A 62 -33.04 11.98 10.75
C MET A 62 -33.20 12.96 11.93
N LYS A 63 -32.93 12.49 13.15
CA LYS A 63 -32.97 13.31 14.36
C LYS A 63 -31.57 13.50 14.90
N TRP A 64 -31.06 14.72 14.76
CA TRP A 64 -29.70 15.10 15.14
C TRP A 64 -29.73 16.23 16.16
N ALA A 65 -28.70 16.34 16.99
CA ALA A 65 -28.60 17.42 17.98
C ALA A 65 -28.35 18.78 17.32
N ASP A 66 -27.59 18.79 16.20
CA ASP A 66 -27.19 19.97 15.45
C ASP A 66 -26.74 19.57 14.02
N ILE A 67 -26.36 20.57 13.21
CA ILE A 67 -25.91 20.40 11.83
C ILE A 67 -24.58 19.63 11.75
N GLU A 68 -23.65 19.86 12.67
CA GLU A 68 -22.35 19.16 12.66
C GLU A 68 -22.53 17.65 12.88
N ALA A 69 -23.38 17.29 13.84
CA ALA A 69 -23.79 15.92 14.09
C ALA A 69 -24.47 15.29 12.87
N ALA A 70 -25.35 16.04 12.18
CA ALA A 70 -26.02 15.60 10.96
C ALA A 70 -25.02 15.36 9.82
N GLU A 71 -24.02 16.24 9.62
CA GLU A 71 -22.98 16.08 8.60
C GLU A 71 -22.10 14.86 8.86
N LYS A 72 -21.63 14.71 10.11
CA LYS A 72 -20.80 13.57 10.53
C LYS A 72 -21.55 12.25 10.38
N GLY A 73 -22.83 12.22 10.77
CA GLY A 73 -23.73 11.08 10.61
C GLY A 73 -23.90 10.73 9.12
N SER A 74 -24.30 11.70 8.31
CA SER A 74 -24.54 11.54 6.87
C SER A 74 -23.32 11.02 6.13
N LYS A 75 -22.13 11.58 6.44
CA LYS A 75 -20.87 11.15 5.82
C LYS A 75 -20.57 9.67 6.10
N LYS A 76 -20.88 9.16 7.30
CA LYS A 76 -20.68 7.76 7.67
C LYS A 76 -21.65 6.81 6.95
N LEU A 77 -22.84 7.28 6.58
CA LEU A 77 -23.84 6.50 5.85
C LEU A 77 -23.51 6.43 4.35
N ILE A 78 -23.07 7.56 3.79
CA ILE A 78 -22.70 7.67 2.38
C ILE A 78 -21.31 7.07 2.11
N MET A 79 -20.40 7.10 3.09
CA MET A 79 -19.08 6.48 2.99
C MET A 79 -19.02 5.23 3.88
N PRO A 80 -19.45 4.06 3.38
CA PRO A 80 -19.39 2.84 4.15
C PRO A 80 -17.99 2.54 4.68
N SER A 81 -17.95 1.94 5.86
CA SER A 81 -16.69 1.53 6.47
C SER A 81 -16.05 0.37 5.70
N LYS A 82 -14.76 0.12 5.94
CA LYS A 82 -14.04 -1.05 5.40
C LYS A 82 -14.75 -2.40 5.64
N VAL A 83 -15.54 -2.50 6.72
CA VAL A 83 -16.30 -3.72 7.04
C VAL A 83 -17.32 -4.05 5.96
N THR A 84 -17.96 -3.04 5.36
CA THR A 84 -18.93 -3.22 4.28
C THR A 84 -18.27 -3.83 3.04
N CYS A 85 -17.07 -3.37 2.67
CA CYS A 85 -16.33 -3.93 1.53
C CYS A 85 -15.92 -5.39 1.81
N HIS A 86 -15.38 -5.66 3.00
CA HIS A 86 -14.94 -7.00 3.39
C HIS A 86 -16.09 -8.00 3.55
N TYR A 87 -17.30 -7.54 3.86
CA TYR A 87 -18.47 -8.42 3.97
C TYR A 87 -18.74 -9.23 2.69
N CYS A 88 -18.47 -8.64 1.53
CA CYS A 88 -18.60 -9.29 0.23
C CYS A 88 -17.28 -9.84 -0.31
N HIS A 89 -16.18 -9.08 -0.18
CA HIS A 89 -14.91 -9.41 -0.81
C HIS A 89 -13.95 -10.25 0.05
N ASN A 90 -14.21 -10.37 1.35
CA ASN A 90 -13.34 -11.07 2.29
C ASN A 90 -14.15 -11.81 3.37
N ASN A 91 -15.16 -12.56 2.93
CA ASN A 91 -16.00 -13.40 3.79
C ASN A 91 -16.03 -14.84 3.26
N PRO A 92 -15.13 -15.71 3.74
CA PRO A 92 -14.91 -17.04 3.18
C PRO A 92 -16.06 -18.03 3.42
N GLU A 93 -16.98 -17.76 4.35
CA GLU A 93 -18.04 -18.71 4.70
C GLU A 93 -19.40 -18.37 4.10
N LYS A 94 -19.76 -17.08 4.02
CA LYS A 94 -21.10 -16.61 3.60
C LYS A 94 -21.07 -15.27 2.89
N THR A 95 -20.27 -15.13 1.83
CA THR A 95 -20.35 -13.92 1.01
C THR A 95 -21.70 -13.85 0.28
N PRO A 96 -22.41 -12.70 0.33
CA PRO A 96 -23.59 -12.47 -0.51
C PRO A 96 -23.22 -12.25 -1.98
N ALA A 97 -21.93 -12.11 -2.30
CA ALA A 97 -21.41 -11.88 -3.64
C ALA A 97 -20.30 -12.89 -3.98
N PRO A 98 -20.65 -14.16 -4.32
CA PRO A 98 -19.69 -15.23 -4.54
C PRO A 98 -18.71 -14.97 -5.70
N ASN A 99 -19.12 -14.14 -6.66
CA ASN A 99 -18.30 -13.77 -7.82
C ASN A 99 -17.44 -12.51 -7.58
N ALA A 100 -17.50 -11.92 -6.38
CA ALA A 100 -16.74 -10.72 -6.08
C ALA A 100 -15.22 -11.03 -6.02
N PRO A 101 -14.36 -10.17 -6.59
CA PRO A 101 -12.93 -10.39 -6.57
C PRO A 101 -12.37 -10.23 -5.14
N THR A 102 -11.69 -11.25 -4.64
CA THR A 102 -11.23 -11.31 -3.24
C THR A 102 -9.75 -10.96 -3.04
N LYS A 103 -9.03 -10.63 -4.12
CA LYS A 103 -7.60 -10.32 -4.02
C LYS A 103 -7.39 -8.95 -3.38
N CYS A 104 -6.73 -8.92 -2.22
CA CYS A 104 -6.52 -7.71 -1.40
C CYS A 104 -5.95 -6.52 -2.20
N TYR A 105 -5.01 -6.78 -3.12
CA TYR A 105 -4.33 -5.74 -3.91
C TYR A 105 -5.24 -5.00 -4.91
N ILE A 106 -6.46 -5.49 -5.15
CA ILE A 106 -7.43 -4.81 -6.01
C ILE A 106 -7.88 -3.50 -5.36
N CYS A 107 -7.98 -3.49 -4.03
CA CYS A 107 -8.33 -2.31 -3.25
C CYS A 107 -7.10 -1.73 -2.53
N HIS A 108 -6.22 -2.57 -1.99
CA HIS A 108 -5.05 -2.13 -1.22
C HIS A 108 -3.82 -1.94 -2.11
N PHE A 109 -3.61 -0.72 -2.61
CA PHE A 109 -2.44 -0.36 -3.43
C PHE A 109 -1.15 -0.31 -2.62
N ASN A 110 -1.27 0.05 -1.34
CA ASN A 110 -0.18 0.04 -0.40
C ASN A 110 -0.39 -1.06 0.65
N MET A 111 0.15 -2.25 0.37
CA MET A 111 0.07 -3.39 1.30
C MET A 111 0.69 -3.08 2.67
N LYS A 112 1.57 -2.06 2.77
CA LYS A 112 2.14 -1.59 4.03
C LYS A 112 1.08 -1.05 5.01
N GLU A 113 -0.06 -0.57 4.49
CA GLU A 113 -1.16 -0.07 5.34
C GLU A 113 -1.88 -1.19 6.10
N ILE A 114 -1.91 -2.38 5.52
CA ILE A 114 -2.53 -3.58 6.09
C ILE A 114 -1.50 -4.58 6.60
N GLU A 115 -0.24 -4.14 6.69
CA GLU A 115 0.87 -4.94 7.22
C GLU A 115 0.60 -5.32 8.68
N PRO A 116 0.65 -6.62 9.02
CA PRO A 116 0.46 -7.09 10.38
C PRO A 116 1.53 -6.54 11.35
N ALA A 117 1.22 -6.54 12.65
CA ALA A 117 2.10 -5.96 13.65
C ALA A 117 3.47 -6.67 13.76
N ASP A 118 3.51 -7.99 13.55
CA ASP A 118 4.73 -8.80 13.62
C ASP A 118 5.77 -8.45 12.54
N HIS A 119 5.34 -7.87 11.42
CA HIS A 119 6.23 -7.39 10.35
C HIS A 119 6.93 -6.07 10.70
N LYS A 120 6.41 -5.31 11.68
CA LYS A 120 6.91 -3.97 12.04
C LYS A 120 8.03 -3.98 13.09
N THR A 121 8.50 -5.16 13.46
CA THR A 121 9.47 -5.38 14.55
C THR A 121 10.93 -5.06 14.16
N GLY A 122 11.22 -4.82 12.87
CA GLY A 122 12.58 -4.62 12.36
C GLY A 122 13.45 -5.89 12.32
N ASN A 123 13.05 -6.94 13.04
CA ASN A 123 13.74 -8.23 13.10
C ASN A 123 13.03 -9.33 12.29
N TRP A 124 12.14 -8.97 11.35
CA TRP A 124 11.35 -9.92 10.57
C TRP A 124 12.20 -11.05 9.94
N LEU A 125 13.35 -10.72 9.35
CA LEU A 125 14.25 -11.73 8.77
C LEU A 125 14.78 -12.75 9.80
N LYS A 126 14.85 -12.37 11.07
CA LYS A 126 15.24 -13.25 12.17
C LYS A 126 14.04 -14.06 12.68
N ASP A 127 12.88 -13.42 12.82
CA ASP A 127 11.81 -13.96 13.66
C ASP A 127 10.59 -14.48 12.88
N HIS A 128 10.51 -14.25 11.56
CA HIS A 128 9.38 -14.73 10.75
C HIS A 128 9.18 -16.24 10.82
N ARG A 129 10.23 -17.01 11.13
CA ARG A 129 10.12 -18.46 11.36
C ARG A 129 9.14 -18.82 12.47
N PHE A 130 9.10 -18.04 13.56
CA PHE A 130 8.20 -18.28 14.68
C PHE A 130 6.76 -17.95 14.28
N ALA A 131 6.60 -16.83 13.57
CA ALA A 131 5.36 -16.43 12.94
C ALA A 131 4.81 -17.48 11.96
N TYR A 132 5.69 -18.13 11.20
CA TYR A 132 5.36 -19.22 10.26
C TYR A 132 4.99 -20.50 11.01
N TYR A 133 5.77 -20.93 12.01
CA TYR A 133 5.47 -22.15 12.77
C TYR A 133 4.14 -22.06 13.55
N GLY A 134 3.75 -20.86 13.98
CA GLY A 134 2.46 -20.66 14.65
C GLY A 134 1.27 -20.90 13.70
N GLU A 135 1.29 -20.28 12.52
CA GLU A 135 0.19 -20.39 11.56
C GLU A 135 0.69 -20.16 10.12
N PRO A 136 1.12 -21.23 9.41
CA PRO A 136 1.65 -21.09 8.04
C PRO A 136 0.63 -20.54 7.05
N LYS A 137 -0.64 -20.93 7.20
CA LYS A 137 -1.71 -20.60 6.24
C LYS A 137 -1.98 -19.11 6.12
N ARG A 138 -1.81 -18.32 7.19
CA ARG A 138 -2.04 -16.87 7.17
C ARG A 138 -1.07 -16.13 6.24
N CYS A 139 0.08 -16.72 5.96
CA CYS A 139 1.06 -16.15 5.04
C CYS A 139 0.50 -16.09 3.62
N ASP A 140 -0.24 -17.13 3.20
CA ASP A 140 -0.77 -17.28 1.84
C ASP A 140 -1.95 -16.34 1.54
N GLU A 141 -2.53 -15.73 2.58
CA GLU A 141 -3.56 -14.70 2.45
C GLU A 141 -3.02 -13.45 1.75
N CYS A 142 -1.75 -13.11 2.02
CA CYS A 142 -1.10 -11.92 1.48
C CYS A 142 0.07 -12.23 0.54
N HIS A 143 0.84 -13.28 0.83
CA HIS A 143 2.04 -13.65 0.08
C HIS A 143 1.79 -14.80 -0.87
N ARG A 144 2.55 -14.82 -1.97
CA ARG A 144 2.56 -15.93 -2.92
C ARG A 144 3.77 -16.81 -2.64
N GLN A 145 3.71 -18.10 -3.02
CA GLN A 145 4.82 -19.05 -2.85
C GLN A 145 6.18 -18.55 -3.36
N ARG A 146 6.20 -17.73 -4.42
CA ARG A 146 7.42 -17.10 -4.93
C ARG A 146 8.18 -16.28 -3.88
N PHE A 147 7.50 -15.67 -2.91
CA PHE A 147 8.14 -14.87 -1.86
C PHE A 147 8.97 -15.76 -0.92
N CYS A 148 8.47 -16.96 -0.62
CA CYS A 148 9.18 -17.96 0.18
C CYS A 148 10.41 -18.46 -0.61
N ILE A 149 10.19 -18.84 -1.87
CA ILE A 149 11.24 -19.34 -2.77
C ILE A 149 12.33 -18.29 -3.00
N ASP A 150 11.97 -17.02 -3.06
CA ASP A 150 12.89 -15.90 -3.28
C ASP A 150 14.02 -15.80 -2.26
N CYS A 151 13.81 -16.29 -1.04
CA CYS A 151 14.84 -16.35 -0.01
C CYS A 151 15.26 -17.79 0.34
N HIS A 152 14.33 -18.73 0.41
CA HIS A 152 14.62 -20.11 0.85
C HIS A 152 15.17 -21.01 -0.26
N SER A 153 14.96 -20.66 -1.53
CA SER A 153 15.36 -21.50 -2.67
C SER A 153 16.26 -20.79 -3.67
N ARG A 154 16.29 -19.45 -3.69
CA ARG A 154 17.20 -18.67 -4.54
C ARG A 154 18.45 -18.28 -3.75
N ARG A 155 19.61 -18.83 -4.12
CA ARG A 155 20.92 -18.48 -3.53
C ARG A 155 21.70 -17.44 -4.38
N ASP A 156 21.21 -17.11 -5.58
CA ASP A 156 22.13 -16.79 -6.68
C ASP A 156 21.51 -15.91 -7.79
N VAL A 157 20.61 -14.97 -7.46
CA VAL A 157 20.26 -13.88 -8.41
C VAL A 157 21.09 -12.61 -8.17
N ILE A 158 21.72 -12.08 -9.21
CA ILE A 158 22.61 -10.90 -9.24
C ILE A 158 21.83 -9.57 -9.01
N LYS A 159 21.06 -9.48 -7.94
CA LYS A 159 20.44 -8.24 -7.45
C LYS A 159 20.69 -8.11 -5.95
N HIS A 160 20.85 -6.86 -5.51
CA HIS A 160 21.12 -6.35 -4.15
C HIS A 160 20.06 -6.76 -3.10
N LYS A 161 19.59 -8.01 -3.07
CA LYS A 161 18.46 -8.42 -2.23
C LYS A 161 18.89 -8.69 -0.79
N VAL A 162 20.10 -9.22 -0.59
CA VAL A 162 20.62 -9.57 0.75
C VAL A 162 21.93 -8.82 1.04
N HIS A 163 22.78 -8.67 0.02
CA HIS A 163 24.04 -7.93 0.10
C HIS A 163 24.26 -7.13 -1.19
N PRO A 164 25.02 -6.02 -1.16
CA PRO A 164 25.37 -5.27 -2.38
C PRO A 164 26.36 -6.03 -3.27
N ARG A 165 26.50 -5.63 -4.54
CA ARG A 165 27.41 -6.32 -5.49
C ARG A 165 28.88 -6.32 -5.05
N ASN A 166 29.28 -5.34 -4.26
CA ASN A 166 30.63 -5.17 -3.72
C ASN A 166 30.76 -5.69 -2.28
N TYR A 167 29.84 -6.57 -1.83
CA TYR A 167 29.85 -7.09 -0.47
C TYR A 167 31.14 -7.82 -0.11
N GLU A 168 31.85 -8.38 -1.08
CA GLU A 168 33.20 -8.93 -0.89
C GLU A 168 34.13 -7.97 -0.15
N TYR A 169 34.04 -6.66 -0.40
CA TYR A 169 34.90 -5.67 0.25
C TYR A 169 34.42 -5.24 1.63
N THR A 170 33.18 -5.54 1.99
CA THR A 170 32.54 -5.06 3.23
C THR A 170 32.11 -6.17 4.18
N HIS A 171 32.11 -7.43 3.73
CA HIS A 171 31.62 -8.56 4.52
C HIS A 171 32.46 -8.81 5.77
N SER A 172 33.72 -8.36 5.79
CA SER A 172 34.62 -8.50 6.94
C SER A 172 34.08 -7.80 8.19
N ILE A 173 33.51 -6.60 8.05
CA ILE A 173 32.91 -5.83 9.15
C ILE A 173 31.74 -6.63 9.75
N GLU A 174 30.90 -7.16 8.86
CA GLU A 174 29.70 -7.89 9.23
C GLU A 174 29.98 -9.28 9.80
N ALA A 175 30.97 -9.98 9.26
CA ALA A 175 31.43 -11.28 9.71
C ALA A 175 32.22 -11.19 11.02
N ALA A 176 32.94 -10.08 11.26
CA ALA A 176 33.59 -9.83 12.54
C ALA A 176 32.56 -9.59 13.66
N ALA A 177 31.46 -8.92 13.35
CA ALA A 177 30.40 -8.65 14.33
C ALA A 177 29.59 -9.91 14.69
N ASP A 178 29.18 -10.71 13.70
CA ASP A 178 28.44 -11.95 13.90
C ASP A 178 28.59 -12.86 12.67
N PRO A 179 29.55 -13.81 12.68
CA PRO A 179 29.75 -14.73 11.56
C PRO A 179 28.65 -15.79 11.48
N ALA A 180 27.93 -16.07 12.58
CA ALA A 180 26.88 -17.08 12.62
C ALA A 180 25.64 -16.65 11.81
N LYS A 181 25.43 -15.35 11.61
CA LYS A 181 24.35 -14.86 10.73
C LYS A 181 24.50 -15.30 9.27
N CYS A 182 25.74 -15.47 8.80
CA CYS A 182 26.04 -15.91 7.44
C CYS A 182 25.58 -17.35 7.22
N SER A 183 25.73 -18.19 8.25
CA SER A 183 25.34 -19.60 8.27
C SER A 183 23.83 -19.85 8.12
N ARG A 184 23.02 -18.79 8.22
CA ARG A 184 21.57 -18.86 7.97
C ARG A 184 21.24 -19.13 6.51
N CYS A 185 22.11 -18.71 5.59
CA CYS A 185 21.94 -18.88 4.14
C CYS A 185 23.13 -19.59 3.49
N HIS A 186 24.35 -19.28 3.94
CA HIS A 186 25.60 -19.82 3.43
C HIS A 186 26.07 -21.01 4.26
N ARG A 187 26.83 -21.92 3.64
CA ARG A 187 27.55 -22.97 4.37
C ARG A 187 28.95 -22.47 4.69
N VAL A 188 29.57 -22.95 5.76
CA VAL A 188 30.95 -22.58 6.13
C VAL A 188 31.95 -22.79 4.97
N GLY A 189 31.73 -23.81 4.13
CA GLY A 189 32.55 -24.06 2.94
C GLY A 189 32.67 -22.86 2.00
N PHE A 190 31.61 -22.04 1.86
CA PHE A 190 31.61 -20.83 1.03
C PHE A 190 32.69 -19.83 1.48
N CYS A 191 32.85 -19.62 2.79
CA CYS A 191 33.88 -18.74 3.32
C CYS A 191 35.28 -19.30 3.00
N MET A 192 35.41 -20.62 3.14
CA MET A 192 36.70 -21.29 3.02
C MET A 192 37.23 -21.31 1.57
N GLU A 193 36.36 -21.18 0.57
CA GLU A 193 36.77 -21.07 -0.85
C GLU A 193 37.82 -19.96 -1.04
N CYS A 194 37.61 -18.78 -0.45
CA CYS A 194 38.60 -17.70 -0.50
C CYS A 194 39.56 -17.72 0.71
N HIS A 195 39.04 -17.92 1.93
CA HIS A 195 39.82 -17.74 3.17
C HIS A 195 40.84 -18.86 3.44
N THR A 196 40.82 -19.97 2.69
CA THR A 196 41.85 -21.02 2.81
C THR A 196 42.65 -21.27 1.55
N LYS A 197 42.07 -21.03 0.37
CA LYS A 197 42.73 -21.38 -0.91
C LYS A 197 43.31 -20.17 -1.63
N GLY A 198 42.89 -18.94 -1.30
CA GLY A 198 43.30 -17.73 -2.03
C GLY A 198 42.87 -17.70 -3.50
N THR A 199 42.10 -18.68 -3.97
CA THR A 199 41.66 -18.83 -5.36
C THR A 199 40.15 -18.68 -5.42
N TRP A 200 39.68 -17.50 -5.81
CA TRP A 200 38.33 -17.34 -6.32
C TRP A 200 38.37 -17.46 -7.85
N ALA A 201 37.85 -18.56 -8.40
CA ALA A 201 37.62 -18.66 -9.82
C ALA A 201 36.27 -18.01 -10.14
N ARG A 202 36.29 -16.96 -10.97
CA ARG A 202 35.10 -16.34 -11.57
C ARG A 202 34.35 -17.32 -12.47
#